data_AF-A0A2V8BA32-F1
#
_entry.id   AF-A0A2V8BA32-F1
#
_cell.length_a   1.000
_cell.length_b   1.000
_cell.length_c   1.000
_cell.angle_alpha   90.00
_cell.angle_beta   90.00
_cell.angle_gamma   90.00
#
_symmetry.space_group_name_H-M   'P 1'
#
loop_
_entity.id
_entity.type
_entity.pdbx_description
1 polymer ?
#
loop_
_entity_poly.entity_id
_entity_poly.type
_entity_poly.pdbx_seq_one_letter_code
_entity_poly.pdbx_strand_id
1 'polypeptide(L)'
;LFDIAEYGVQSGFRMALATNGTLITRRMAAKIADVGFSRVAVSLDSANPATHDRFRGLPGAHAQAIHGILKLREEGISVQINSTIAKHNVGEIEQILDMALGMGADALHLFMLVPVGCGLEIAPAEMLSAEEYERVLHWFDEQSKSCPIDLKATCAPHYYRIRAQRIELEHRRGDFRSTFIAPGTKAKAAPSLLHGGGHGQHLSAMTRGCLAGTSVCFISNEGAVYPCGYLPVAAGDTRAQRFADIWNHSEVFRLLRDPNAYEGKCGVCRYEAICGGCRARAYAATGSFLAEEPFCTYRPDLDQRLIATEEARPKWTPATDGADRCGVAHPALPRATEY
;
A
#
# COMPACT_ATOMS: atom_id res chain seq x y z
N LEU A 1 -10.34 20.47 -6.22
CA LEU A 1 -9.25 19.56 -6.64
C LEU A 1 -8.09 20.35 -7.23
N PHE A 2 -8.28 20.97 -8.40
CA PHE A 2 -7.20 21.70 -9.07
C PHE A 2 -6.62 22.83 -8.22
N ASP A 3 -7.45 23.61 -7.54
CA ASP A 3 -6.97 24.69 -6.66
C ASP A 3 -6.07 24.17 -5.51
N ILE A 4 -6.41 22.98 -4.95
CA ILE A 4 -5.60 22.32 -3.91
C ILE A 4 -4.27 21.86 -4.48
N ALA A 5 -4.30 21.27 -5.68
CA ALA A 5 -3.10 20.79 -6.35
C ALA A 5 -2.18 21.95 -6.76
N GLU A 6 -2.74 23.01 -7.32
CA GLU A 6 -2.01 24.22 -7.70
C GLU A 6 -1.35 24.87 -6.47
N TYR A 7 -2.10 25.04 -5.37
CA TYR A 7 -1.53 25.53 -4.12
C TYR A 7 -0.41 24.62 -3.59
N GLY A 8 -0.60 23.30 -3.67
CA GLY A 8 0.41 22.31 -3.28
C GLY A 8 1.69 22.41 -4.11
N VAL A 9 1.58 22.51 -5.43
CA VAL A 9 2.70 22.69 -6.36
C VAL A 9 3.43 24.00 -6.09
N GLN A 10 2.70 25.12 -5.95
CA GLN A 10 3.26 26.44 -5.62
C GLN A 10 3.96 26.46 -4.27
N SER A 11 3.50 25.63 -3.32
CA SER A 11 4.12 25.45 -2.01
C SER A 11 5.32 24.49 -2.03
N GLY A 12 5.72 23.96 -3.20
CA GLY A 12 6.86 23.07 -3.37
C GLY A 12 6.59 21.58 -3.14
N PHE A 13 5.32 21.17 -2.98
CA PHE A 13 4.96 19.76 -2.87
C PHE A 13 4.92 19.07 -4.23
N ARG A 14 5.34 17.81 -4.27
CA ARG A 14 5.10 16.92 -5.42
C ARG A 14 3.67 16.37 -5.35
N MET A 15 2.79 16.93 -6.18
CA MET A 15 1.38 16.55 -6.21
C MET A 15 1.12 15.42 -7.21
N ALA A 16 0.47 14.35 -6.78
CA ALA A 16 0.03 13.25 -7.64
C ALA A 16 -1.50 13.12 -7.61
N LEU A 17 -2.07 12.62 -8.71
CA LEU A 17 -3.52 12.41 -8.85
C LEU A 17 -3.81 10.91 -9.03
N ALA A 18 -4.80 10.38 -8.32
CA ALA A 18 -5.34 9.06 -8.59
C ALA A 18 -6.78 9.17 -9.11
N THR A 19 -7.13 8.43 -10.15
CA THR A 19 -8.42 8.51 -10.84
C THR A 19 -8.80 7.18 -11.51
N ASN A 20 -10.09 7.01 -11.85
CA ASN A 20 -10.56 5.91 -12.70
C ASN A 20 -10.27 6.14 -14.19
N GLY A 21 -9.86 7.35 -14.58
CA GLY A 21 -9.48 7.71 -15.95
C GLY A 21 -10.63 7.97 -16.91
N THR A 22 -11.88 7.66 -16.54
CA THR A 22 -12.99 7.60 -17.50
C THR A 22 -13.44 8.97 -18.03
N LEU A 23 -13.15 10.03 -17.28
CA LEU A 23 -13.50 11.42 -17.63
C LEU A 23 -12.32 12.24 -18.17
N ILE A 24 -11.20 11.58 -18.50
CA ILE A 24 -10.02 12.27 -19.02
C ILE A 24 -10.17 12.50 -20.52
N THR A 25 -10.69 13.67 -20.87
CA THR A 25 -10.67 14.22 -22.24
C THR A 25 -9.34 14.94 -22.51
N ARG A 26 -9.06 15.30 -23.77
CA ARG A 26 -7.92 16.16 -24.11
C ARG A 26 -7.88 17.44 -23.29
N ARG A 27 -9.02 18.13 -23.16
CA ARG A 27 -9.13 19.36 -22.34
C ARG A 27 -8.80 19.09 -20.87
N MET A 28 -9.22 17.94 -20.33
CA MET A 28 -8.92 17.57 -18.94
C MET A 28 -7.43 17.23 -18.77
N ALA A 29 -6.84 16.50 -19.71
CA ALA A 29 -5.42 16.18 -19.72
C ALA A 29 -4.56 17.46 -19.75
N ALA A 30 -4.87 18.40 -20.65
CA ALA A 30 -4.19 19.69 -20.70
C ALA A 30 -4.30 20.45 -19.37
N LYS A 31 -5.50 20.48 -18.76
CA LYS A 31 -5.68 21.11 -17.44
C LYS A 31 -4.86 20.43 -16.33
N ILE A 32 -4.74 19.10 -16.37
CA ILE A 32 -3.91 18.34 -15.41
C ILE A 32 -2.42 18.69 -15.62
N ALA A 33 -1.97 18.81 -16.86
CA ALA A 33 -0.61 19.22 -17.19
C ALA A 33 -0.33 20.65 -16.71
N ASP A 34 -1.23 21.60 -16.99
CA ASP A 34 -1.09 23.01 -16.61
C ASP A 34 -0.93 23.21 -15.10
N VAL A 35 -1.65 22.42 -14.30
CA VAL A 35 -1.56 22.47 -12.82
C VAL A 35 -0.24 21.90 -12.29
N GLY A 36 0.46 21.08 -13.08
CA GLY A 36 1.78 20.55 -12.72
C GLY A 36 1.73 19.31 -11.83
N PHE A 37 0.74 18.42 -12.01
CA PHE A 37 0.77 17.11 -11.35
C PHE A 37 2.01 16.31 -11.80
N SER A 38 2.79 15.80 -10.85
CA SER A 38 4.02 15.05 -11.14
C SER A 38 3.78 13.67 -11.72
N ARG A 39 2.61 13.07 -11.43
CA ARG A 39 2.21 11.74 -11.91
C ARG A 39 0.70 11.56 -11.75
N VAL A 40 0.07 10.88 -12.70
CA VAL A 40 -1.34 10.50 -12.64
C VAL A 40 -1.47 8.98 -12.63
N ALA A 41 -2.05 8.44 -11.57
CA ALA A 41 -2.38 7.04 -11.42
C ALA A 41 -3.80 6.76 -11.94
N VAL A 42 -3.91 5.90 -12.96
CA VAL A 42 -5.17 5.46 -13.53
C VAL A 42 -5.45 4.02 -13.12
N SER A 43 -6.69 3.76 -12.71
CA SER A 43 -7.16 2.44 -12.34
C SER A 43 -7.41 1.55 -13.56
N LEU A 44 -6.75 0.39 -13.63
CA LEU A 44 -6.94 -0.61 -14.68
C LEU A 44 -6.68 -2.03 -14.15
N ASP A 45 -7.74 -2.75 -13.76
CA ASP A 45 -7.59 -4.03 -13.05
C ASP A 45 -7.59 -5.29 -13.93
N SER A 46 -7.71 -5.18 -15.25
CA SER A 46 -7.71 -6.38 -16.09
C SER A 46 -7.31 -6.03 -17.51
N ALA A 47 -6.62 -6.95 -18.18
CA ALA A 47 -6.34 -6.84 -19.60
C ALA A 47 -7.57 -7.18 -20.46
N ASN A 48 -8.57 -7.84 -19.86
CA ASN A 48 -9.85 -8.13 -20.48
C ASN A 48 -10.88 -7.03 -20.17
N PRO A 49 -11.44 -6.35 -21.19
CA PRO A 49 -12.41 -5.28 -20.98
C PRO A 49 -13.64 -5.70 -20.16
N ALA A 50 -14.19 -6.89 -20.42
CA ALA A 50 -15.39 -7.36 -19.73
C ALA A 50 -15.13 -7.70 -18.26
N THR A 51 -13.93 -8.20 -17.93
CA THR A 51 -13.53 -8.43 -16.53
C THR A 51 -13.31 -7.10 -15.80
N HIS A 52 -12.61 -6.15 -16.41
CA HIS A 52 -12.42 -4.81 -15.84
C HIS A 52 -13.75 -4.09 -15.59
N ASP A 53 -14.61 -4.00 -16.61
CA ASP A 53 -15.89 -3.29 -16.54
C ASP A 53 -16.82 -3.89 -15.48
N ARG A 54 -16.86 -5.23 -15.39
CA ARG A 54 -17.62 -5.94 -14.36
C ARG A 54 -17.09 -5.63 -12.96
N PHE A 55 -15.78 -5.66 -12.77
CA PHE A 55 -15.17 -5.35 -11.47
C PHE A 55 -15.38 -3.89 -11.06
N ARG A 56 -15.31 -2.95 -12.01
CA ARG A 56 -15.51 -1.52 -11.78
C ARG A 56 -16.97 -1.08 -11.78
N GLY A 57 -17.90 -1.98 -12.11
CA GLY A 57 -19.34 -1.71 -12.15
C GLY A 57 -19.76 -0.70 -13.22
N LEU A 58 -18.96 -0.51 -14.27
CA LEU A 58 -19.21 0.49 -15.30
C LEU A 58 -18.88 -0.08 -16.70
N PRO A 59 -19.88 -0.34 -17.55
CA PRO A 59 -19.65 -0.73 -18.93
C PRO A 59 -18.87 0.34 -19.72
N GLY A 60 -17.83 -0.09 -20.44
CA GLY A 60 -16.94 0.76 -21.21
C GLY A 60 -15.83 1.43 -20.38
N ALA A 61 -15.76 1.20 -19.07
CA ALA A 61 -14.75 1.81 -18.20
C ALA A 61 -13.32 1.49 -18.64
N HIS A 62 -13.06 0.25 -19.09
CA HIS A 62 -11.75 -0.17 -19.58
C HIS A 62 -11.30 0.67 -20.77
N ALA A 63 -12.16 0.79 -21.79
CA ALA A 63 -11.86 1.57 -22.98
C ALA A 63 -11.68 3.06 -22.66
N GLN A 64 -12.49 3.60 -21.76
CA GLN A 64 -12.41 4.99 -21.32
C GLN A 64 -11.13 5.25 -20.50
N ALA A 65 -10.73 4.33 -19.62
CA ALA A 65 -9.50 4.43 -18.85
C ALA A 65 -8.27 4.41 -19.76
N ILE A 66 -8.22 3.49 -20.73
CA ILE A 66 -7.15 3.44 -21.75
C ILE A 66 -7.12 4.74 -22.56
N HIS A 67 -8.28 5.23 -23.02
CA HIS A 67 -8.35 6.50 -23.72
C HIS A 67 -7.77 7.64 -22.86
N GLY A 68 -8.15 7.71 -21.59
CA GLY A 68 -7.63 8.70 -20.64
C GLY A 68 -6.12 8.61 -20.45
N ILE A 69 -5.57 7.39 -20.30
CA ILE A 69 -4.12 7.14 -20.22
C ILE A 69 -3.40 7.71 -21.44
N LEU A 70 -3.87 7.40 -22.65
CA LEU A 70 -3.25 7.88 -23.88
C LEU A 70 -3.28 9.42 -23.98
N LYS A 71 -4.37 10.05 -23.54
CA LYS A 71 -4.47 11.53 -23.51
C LYS A 71 -3.54 12.17 -22.50
N LEU A 72 -3.35 11.58 -21.33
CA LEU A 72 -2.36 12.07 -20.37
C LEU A 72 -0.94 12.00 -20.97
N ARG A 73 -0.63 10.91 -21.67
CA ARG A 73 0.68 10.73 -22.30
C ARG A 73 0.91 11.70 -23.47
N GLU A 74 -0.11 11.99 -24.27
CA GLU A 74 -0.05 13.01 -25.33
C GLU A 74 0.38 14.39 -24.78
N GLU A 75 -0.03 14.71 -23.55
CA GLU A 75 0.33 15.96 -22.84
C GLU A 75 1.65 15.84 -22.04
N GLY A 76 2.41 14.74 -22.20
CA GLY A 76 3.70 14.52 -21.53
C GLY A 76 3.62 14.23 -20.03
N ILE A 77 2.43 13.91 -19.50
CA ILE A 77 2.24 13.60 -18.08
C ILE A 77 2.77 12.20 -17.77
N SER A 78 3.51 12.04 -16.67
CA SER A 78 3.90 10.71 -16.20
C SER A 78 2.68 9.90 -15.75
N VAL A 79 2.52 8.70 -16.30
CA VAL A 79 1.35 7.84 -16.03
C VAL A 79 1.76 6.62 -15.22
N GLN A 80 0.95 6.32 -14.21
CA GLN A 80 1.01 5.10 -13.42
C GLN A 80 -0.28 4.31 -13.59
N ILE A 81 -0.19 2.99 -13.64
CA ILE A 81 -1.35 2.11 -13.63
C ILE A 81 -1.47 1.49 -12.24
N ASN A 82 -2.67 1.57 -11.66
CA ASN A 82 -3.02 0.88 -10.42
C ASN A 82 -3.96 -0.28 -10.75
N SER A 83 -3.57 -1.48 -10.37
CA SER A 83 -4.40 -2.68 -10.52
C SER A 83 -4.61 -3.36 -9.16
N THR A 84 -5.86 -3.62 -8.81
CA THR A 84 -6.22 -4.37 -7.59
C THR A 84 -6.15 -5.85 -7.90
N ILE A 85 -5.21 -6.57 -7.30
CA ILE A 85 -5.01 -8.00 -7.55
C ILE A 85 -5.92 -8.83 -6.64
N ALA A 86 -6.74 -9.66 -7.27
CA ALA A 86 -7.80 -10.47 -6.67
C ALA A 86 -8.10 -11.70 -7.55
N LYS A 87 -9.02 -12.57 -7.10
CA LYS A 87 -9.35 -13.82 -7.80
C LYS A 87 -9.76 -13.63 -9.26
N HIS A 88 -10.51 -12.57 -9.58
CA HIS A 88 -10.95 -12.33 -10.96
C HIS A 88 -9.83 -12.02 -11.96
N ASN A 89 -8.65 -11.54 -11.53
CA ASN A 89 -7.58 -11.09 -12.43
C ASN A 89 -6.18 -11.63 -12.09
N VAL A 90 -6.01 -12.44 -11.05
CA VAL A 90 -4.69 -12.95 -10.64
C VAL A 90 -4.01 -13.77 -11.76
N GLY A 91 -4.80 -14.43 -12.60
CA GLY A 91 -4.31 -15.13 -13.79
C GLY A 91 -3.93 -14.21 -14.96
N GLU A 92 -4.19 -12.91 -14.85
CA GLU A 92 -3.95 -11.90 -15.90
C GLU A 92 -2.79 -10.94 -15.56
N ILE A 93 -2.06 -11.15 -14.45
CA ILE A 93 -1.08 -10.18 -13.95
C ILE A 93 0.04 -9.89 -14.97
N GLU A 94 0.48 -10.90 -15.72
CA GLU A 94 1.50 -10.73 -16.78
C GLU A 94 0.94 -9.90 -17.94
N GLN A 95 -0.30 -10.15 -18.34
CA GLN A 95 -0.96 -9.40 -19.41
C GLN A 95 -1.24 -7.96 -18.99
N ILE A 96 -1.52 -7.69 -17.71
CA ILE A 96 -1.64 -6.34 -17.16
C ILE A 96 -0.29 -5.62 -17.24
N LEU A 97 0.82 -6.30 -16.94
CA LEU A 97 2.16 -5.75 -17.10
C LEU A 97 2.48 -5.44 -18.57
N ASP A 98 2.24 -6.39 -19.47
CA ASP A 98 2.47 -6.20 -20.91
C ASP A 98 1.64 -5.03 -21.46
N MET A 99 0.38 -4.92 -21.04
CA MET A 99 -0.49 -3.81 -21.39
C MET A 99 0.03 -2.47 -20.85
N ALA A 100 0.51 -2.44 -19.60
CA ALA A 100 1.13 -1.24 -19.01
C ALA A 100 2.37 -0.79 -19.80
N LEU A 101 3.23 -1.72 -20.18
CA LEU A 101 4.42 -1.49 -21.00
C LEU A 101 4.03 -1.02 -22.41
N GLY A 102 3.08 -1.67 -23.05
CA GLY A 102 2.60 -1.33 -24.40
C GLY A 102 1.96 0.05 -24.47
N MET A 103 1.29 0.48 -23.41
CA MET A 103 0.77 1.85 -23.27
C MET A 103 1.82 2.85 -22.83
N GLY A 104 3.06 2.40 -22.54
CA GLY A 104 4.20 3.17 -22.03
C GLY A 104 3.91 3.93 -20.73
N ALA A 105 3.23 3.27 -19.80
CA ALA A 105 3.17 3.76 -18.42
C ALA A 105 4.58 3.82 -17.82
N ASP A 106 4.82 4.75 -16.89
CA ASP A 106 6.09 4.85 -16.16
C ASP A 106 6.11 3.93 -14.92
N ALA A 107 4.93 3.46 -14.49
CA ALA A 107 4.79 2.67 -13.28
C ALA A 107 3.57 1.74 -13.31
N LEU A 108 3.72 0.56 -12.69
CA LEU A 108 2.63 -0.35 -12.39
C LEU A 108 2.62 -0.68 -10.89
N HIS A 109 1.54 -0.32 -10.22
CA HIS A 109 1.31 -0.63 -8.82
C HIS A 109 0.26 -1.72 -8.68
N LEU A 110 0.66 -2.84 -8.08
CA LEU A 110 -0.22 -3.94 -7.74
C LEU A 110 -0.74 -3.75 -6.33
N PHE A 111 -2.02 -3.43 -6.20
CA PHE A 111 -2.71 -3.27 -4.92
C PHE A 111 -3.24 -4.61 -4.48
N MET A 112 -2.68 -5.15 -3.40
CA MET A 112 -3.21 -6.35 -2.80
C MET A 112 -4.46 -6.00 -1.99
N LEU A 113 -5.58 -6.66 -2.28
CA LEU A 113 -6.89 -6.34 -1.73
C LEU A 113 -6.86 -6.21 -0.19
N VAL A 114 -7.39 -5.09 0.31
CA VAL A 114 -7.62 -4.84 1.74
C VAL A 114 -9.13 -4.75 1.94
N PRO A 115 -9.74 -5.58 2.79
CA PRO A 115 -11.19 -5.64 2.95
C PRO A 115 -11.68 -4.47 3.82
N VAL A 116 -11.70 -3.27 3.26
CA VAL A 116 -12.21 -2.04 3.89
C VAL A 116 -13.00 -1.21 2.87
N GLY A 117 -13.98 -0.43 3.34
CA GLY A 117 -14.89 0.30 2.45
C GLY A 117 -15.59 -0.65 1.49
N CYS A 118 -15.64 -0.31 0.20
CA CYS A 118 -16.18 -1.18 -0.86
C CYS A 118 -15.46 -2.55 -0.95
N GLY A 119 -14.23 -2.65 -0.43
CA GLY A 119 -13.49 -3.92 -0.35
C GLY A 119 -14.16 -4.96 0.54
N LEU A 120 -14.98 -4.54 1.53
CA LEU A 120 -15.70 -5.46 2.43
C LEU A 120 -16.72 -6.33 1.69
N GLU A 121 -17.42 -5.75 0.72
CA GLU A 121 -18.49 -6.44 -0.04
C GLU A 121 -17.94 -7.51 -0.97
N ILE A 122 -16.77 -7.23 -1.59
CA ILE A 122 -16.15 -8.13 -2.56
C ILE A 122 -15.22 -9.16 -1.90
N ALA A 123 -14.72 -8.89 -0.69
CA ALA A 123 -13.68 -9.70 -0.06
C ALA A 123 -13.99 -11.20 0.04
N PRO A 124 -15.20 -11.65 0.41
CA PRO A 124 -15.52 -13.07 0.48
C PRO A 124 -15.34 -13.79 -0.87
N ALA A 125 -15.67 -13.12 -1.97
CA ALA A 125 -15.59 -13.67 -3.32
C ALA A 125 -14.21 -13.46 -3.97
N GLU A 126 -13.52 -12.36 -3.65
CA GLU A 126 -12.38 -11.86 -4.43
C GLU A 126 -11.03 -11.96 -3.73
N MET A 127 -10.98 -12.14 -2.40
CA MET A 127 -9.69 -12.28 -1.70
C MET A 127 -8.95 -13.54 -2.12
N LEU A 128 -7.66 -13.38 -2.42
CA LEU A 128 -6.72 -14.48 -2.64
C LEU A 128 -6.46 -15.25 -1.33
N SER A 129 -6.13 -16.53 -1.45
CA SER A 129 -5.57 -17.27 -0.30
C SER A 129 -4.20 -16.70 0.09
N ALA A 130 -3.72 -17.02 1.30
CA ALA A 130 -2.39 -16.61 1.75
C ALA A 130 -1.29 -17.17 0.83
N GLU A 131 -1.47 -18.38 0.31
CA GLU A 131 -0.54 -19.04 -0.60
C GLU A 131 -0.55 -18.39 -1.99
N GLU A 132 -1.73 -18.01 -2.51
CA GLU A 132 -1.84 -17.27 -3.77
C GLU A 132 -1.21 -15.88 -3.66
N TYR A 133 -1.47 -15.19 -2.55
CA TYR A 133 -0.87 -13.90 -2.24
C TYR A 133 0.66 -14.03 -2.27
N GLU A 134 1.23 -15.00 -1.55
CA GLU A 134 2.67 -15.23 -1.51
C GLU A 134 3.24 -15.53 -2.91
N ARG A 135 2.55 -16.35 -3.72
CA ARG A 135 2.95 -16.63 -5.11
C ARG A 135 3.01 -15.35 -5.96
N VAL A 136 2.02 -14.47 -5.85
CA VAL A 136 2.03 -13.17 -6.55
C VAL A 136 3.25 -12.33 -6.15
N LEU A 137 3.61 -12.31 -4.86
CA LEU A 137 4.79 -11.57 -4.41
C LEU A 137 6.11 -12.20 -4.86
N HIS A 138 6.17 -13.52 -4.99
CA HIS A 138 7.32 -14.20 -5.58
C HIS A 138 7.48 -13.88 -7.06
N TRP A 139 6.38 -13.84 -7.82
CA TRP A 139 6.37 -13.39 -9.21
C TRP A 139 6.81 -11.92 -9.31
N PHE A 140 6.25 -11.05 -8.45
CA PHE A 140 6.57 -9.63 -8.41
C PHE A 140 8.08 -9.40 -8.15
N ASP A 141 8.69 -10.17 -7.25
CA ASP A 141 10.13 -10.11 -7.00
C ASP A 141 10.95 -10.39 -8.26
N GLU A 142 10.60 -11.43 -9.01
CA GLU A 142 11.32 -11.77 -10.25
C GLU A 142 11.17 -10.67 -11.30
N GLN A 143 9.95 -10.17 -11.52
CA GLN A 143 9.72 -9.10 -12.49
C GLN A 143 10.42 -7.80 -12.10
N SER A 144 10.47 -7.47 -10.81
CA SER A 144 11.09 -6.23 -10.31
C SER A 144 12.58 -6.10 -10.62
N LYS A 145 13.27 -7.20 -10.96
CA LYS A 145 14.72 -7.21 -11.26
C LYS A 145 15.05 -6.65 -12.63
N SER A 146 14.13 -6.76 -13.60
CA SER A 146 14.38 -6.43 -15.00
C SER A 146 13.30 -5.56 -15.63
N CYS A 147 12.22 -5.24 -14.91
CA CYS A 147 11.15 -4.41 -15.44
C CYS A 147 11.65 -3.00 -15.79
N PRO A 148 11.34 -2.47 -16.99
CA PRO A 148 11.79 -1.14 -17.41
C PRO A 148 10.95 0.01 -16.80
N ILE A 149 9.89 -0.30 -16.05
CA ILE A 149 8.99 0.67 -15.40
C ILE A 149 9.00 0.45 -13.88
N ASP A 150 8.57 1.44 -13.10
CA ASP A 150 8.49 1.32 -11.65
C ASP A 150 7.45 0.25 -11.26
N LEU A 151 7.87 -0.84 -10.64
CA LEU A 151 6.97 -1.83 -10.05
C LEU A 151 6.81 -1.60 -8.54
N LYS A 152 5.57 -1.62 -8.05
CA LYS A 152 5.29 -1.55 -6.60
C LYS A 152 4.18 -2.47 -6.15
N ALA A 153 4.45 -3.31 -5.16
CA ALA A 153 3.43 -4.06 -4.44
C ALA A 153 2.87 -3.19 -3.30
N THR A 154 1.64 -2.68 -3.48
CA THR A 154 0.97 -1.80 -2.52
C THR A 154 0.12 -2.62 -1.55
N CYS A 155 0.11 -2.19 -0.28
CA CYS A 155 -0.50 -2.95 0.82
C CYS A 155 0.10 -4.36 0.96
N ALA A 156 1.35 -4.59 0.52
CA ALA A 156 2.02 -5.89 0.59
C ALA A 156 3.33 -5.87 1.39
N PRO A 157 3.32 -5.54 2.69
CA PRO A 157 4.57 -5.45 3.46
C PRO A 157 5.41 -6.73 3.47
N HIS A 158 4.78 -7.90 3.30
CA HIS A 158 5.46 -9.19 3.17
C HIS A 158 6.47 -9.26 2.03
N TYR A 159 6.32 -8.44 1.00
CA TYR A 159 7.26 -8.41 -0.12
C TYR A 159 8.70 -8.20 0.38
N TYR A 160 8.90 -7.31 1.36
CA TYR A 160 10.22 -7.06 1.93
C TYR A 160 10.76 -8.25 2.74
N ARG A 161 9.89 -9.01 3.40
CA ARG A 161 10.27 -10.29 4.03
C ARG A 161 10.74 -11.28 2.96
N ILE A 162 9.96 -11.46 1.90
CA ILE A 162 10.28 -12.38 0.79
C ILE A 162 11.60 -12.00 0.13
N ARG A 163 11.84 -10.70 -0.12
CA ARG A 163 13.10 -10.21 -0.68
C ARG A 163 14.28 -10.52 0.24
N ALA A 164 14.15 -10.28 1.54
CA ALA A 164 15.20 -10.60 2.51
C ALA A 164 15.51 -12.11 2.55
N GLN A 165 14.48 -12.97 2.53
CA GLN A 165 14.65 -14.44 2.47
C GLN A 165 15.34 -14.88 1.17
N ARG A 166 14.98 -14.31 0.03
CA ARG A 166 15.60 -14.63 -1.26
C ARG A 166 17.06 -14.21 -1.31
N ILE A 167 17.40 -13.04 -0.79
CA ILE A 167 18.78 -12.56 -0.76
C ILE A 167 19.65 -13.45 0.14
N GLU A 168 19.12 -13.90 1.28
CA GLU A 168 19.81 -14.89 2.11
C GLU A 168 20.08 -16.20 1.35
N LEU A 169 19.12 -16.67 0.55
CA LEU A 169 19.28 -17.87 -0.29
C LEU A 169 20.28 -17.65 -1.44
N GLU A 170 20.27 -16.49 -2.09
CA GLU A 170 21.21 -16.09 -3.13
C GLU A 170 22.65 -16.05 -2.57
N HIS A 171 22.84 -15.44 -1.40
CA HIS A 171 24.13 -15.39 -0.70
C HIS A 171 24.63 -16.78 -0.31
N ARG A 172 23.74 -17.66 0.19
CA ARG A 172 24.09 -19.06 0.48
C ARG A 172 24.51 -19.86 -0.77
N ARG A 173 24.05 -19.45 -1.95
CA ARG A 173 24.44 -20.02 -3.25
C ARG A 173 25.67 -19.34 -3.87
N GLY A 174 26.26 -18.36 -3.18
CA GLY A 174 27.45 -17.64 -3.63
C GLY A 174 27.17 -16.47 -4.57
N ASP A 175 25.90 -16.07 -4.77
CA ASP A 175 25.55 -14.85 -5.50
C ASP A 175 25.44 -13.67 -4.54
N PHE A 176 26.38 -12.73 -4.63
CA PHE A 176 26.44 -11.53 -3.79
C PHE A 176 26.02 -10.26 -4.54
N ARG A 177 25.47 -10.37 -5.75
CA ARG A 177 25.06 -9.20 -6.57
C ARG A 177 23.89 -8.46 -5.95
N SER A 178 22.99 -9.17 -5.28
CA SER A 178 21.86 -8.58 -4.56
C SER A 178 22.30 -8.10 -3.18
N THR A 179 22.34 -6.79 -2.96
CA THR A 179 22.49 -6.21 -1.62
C THR A 179 21.13 -5.77 -1.10
N PHE A 180 20.60 -6.46 -0.07
CA PHE A 180 19.52 -5.91 0.74
C PHE A 180 20.13 -5.08 1.86
N ILE A 181 19.91 -3.76 1.85
CA ILE A 181 20.03 -3.00 3.10
C ILE A 181 18.68 -3.12 3.79
N ALA A 182 18.55 -4.09 4.70
CA ALA A 182 17.46 -4.07 5.67
C ALA A 182 17.67 -2.87 6.60
N PRO A 183 16.73 -1.93 6.71
CA PRO A 183 16.72 -1.02 7.85
C PRO A 183 16.55 -1.87 9.12
N GLY A 184 17.53 -1.84 10.03
CA GLY A 184 17.37 -2.44 11.37
C GLY A 184 18.27 -3.61 11.75
N THR A 185 19.28 -4.00 10.95
CA THR A 185 20.49 -4.53 11.60
C THR A 185 21.05 -3.42 12.49
N LYS A 186 21.59 -3.75 13.67
CA LYS A 186 22.07 -2.76 14.67
C LYS A 186 23.19 -1.81 14.16
N ALA A 187 23.53 -1.84 12.86
CA ALA A 187 24.38 -0.88 12.19
C ALA A 187 23.59 0.42 11.89
N LYS A 188 23.69 1.39 12.81
CA LYS A 188 23.53 2.80 12.48
C LYS A 188 24.67 3.22 11.53
N ALA A 189 24.51 3.10 10.21
CA ALA A 189 25.30 3.75 9.14
C ALA A 189 24.86 3.15 7.78
N ALA A 190 24.73 3.85 6.65
CA ALA A 190 25.24 5.16 6.29
C ALA A 190 24.39 5.80 5.16
N PRO A 191 24.12 7.12 5.21
CA PRO A 191 23.59 7.90 4.07
C PRO A 191 24.60 8.12 2.92
N SER A 192 25.79 7.52 2.96
CA SER A 192 26.96 8.02 2.21
C SER A 192 27.48 7.14 1.07
N LEU A 193 26.69 6.19 0.53
CA LEU A 193 27.13 5.31 -0.58
C LEU A 193 26.38 5.49 -1.92
N LEU A 194 25.58 6.55 -2.09
CA LEU A 194 24.91 6.82 -3.37
C LEU A 194 25.28 8.22 -3.90
N HIS A 195 26.55 8.40 -4.23
CA HIS A 195 26.99 9.35 -5.26
C HIS A 195 27.54 8.54 -6.43
N GLY A 196 26.65 8.08 -7.30
CA GLY A 196 26.98 7.38 -8.54
C GLY A 196 25.83 7.54 -9.53
N GLY A 197 26.05 8.33 -10.58
CA GLY A 197 25.03 8.77 -11.53
C GLY A 197 24.43 7.64 -12.37
N GLY A 198 23.12 7.78 -12.63
CA GLY A 198 22.34 6.99 -13.57
C GLY A 198 20.94 7.60 -13.66
N HIS A 199 20.47 7.91 -14.86
CA HIS A 199 19.17 8.52 -15.13
C HIS A 199 18.01 7.70 -14.54
N GLY A 200 17.09 8.37 -13.82
CA GLY A 200 15.88 7.78 -13.24
C GLY A 200 15.99 7.60 -11.73
N GLN A 201 15.67 8.66 -10.98
CA GLN A 201 15.68 8.62 -9.51
C GLN A 201 14.64 7.61 -9.00
N HIS A 202 15.15 6.48 -8.55
CA HIS A 202 14.51 5.46 -7.73
C HIS A 202 13.70 6.07 -6.57
N LEU A 203 12.37 6.13 -6.72
CA LEU A 203 11.46 6.32 -5.57
C LEU A 203 11.20 4.99 -4.83
N SER A 204 11.52 3.85 -5.45
CA SER A 204 11.33 2.50 -4.91
C SER A 204 12.41 2.06 -3.90
N ALA A 205 13.53 2.78 -3.79
CA ALA A 205 14.71 2.36 -3.04
C ALA A 205 14.73 2.72 -1.53
N MET A 206 13.65 3.30 -0.98
CA MET A 206 13.70 3.88 0.39
C MET A 206 12.53 3.55 1.31
N THR A 207 11.81 2.43 1.13
CA THR A 207 10.67 2.13 2.01
C THR A 207 10.75 0.76 2.67
N ARG A 208 10.63 0.76 4.01
CA ARG A 208 10.23 -0.36 4.87
C ARG A 208 8.83 -0.85 4.45
N GLY A 209 8.38 -1.99 4.99
CA GLY A 209 7.07 -2.59 4.76
C GLY A 209 5.87 -1.66 4.94
N CYS A 210 5.15 -1.73 6.06
CA CYS A 210 3.99 -0.86 6.27
C CYS A 210 4.43 0.58 6.58
N LEU A 211 3.90 1.55 5.82
CA LEU A 211 4.21 2.98 5.99
C LEU A 211 3.14 3.76 6.78
N ALA A 212 2.07 3.07 7.17
CA ALA A 212 0.92 3.69 7.81
C ALA A 212 1.32 4.34 9.14
N GLY A 213 1.09 5.64 9.28
CA GLY A 213 1.46 6.40 10.47
C GLY A 213 2.96 6.60 10.69
N THR A 214 3.84 6.06 9.83
CA THR A 214 5.30 6.18 9.98
C THR A 214 5.92 7.15 8.96
N SER A 215 5.46 7.09 7.70
CA SER A 215 5.84 8.05 6.65
C SER A 215 4.67 8.41 5.73
N VAL A 216 3.48 7.84 5.98
CA VAL A 216 2.24 8.12 5.27
C VAL A 216 1.14 8.38 6.29
N CYS A 217 0.23 9.30 5.98
CA CYS A 217 -1.09 9.41 6.57
C CYS A 217 -2.11 9.78 5.48
N PHE A 218 -3.38 9.62 5.80
CA PHE A 218 -4.51 10.06 4.99
C PHE A 218 -5.29 11.13 5.76
N ILE A 219 -5.70 12.19 5.07
CA ILE A 219 -6.57 13.22 5.62
C ILE A 219 -7.84 13.19 4.78
N SER A 220 -8.98 12.94 5.42
CA SER A 220 -10.27 12.91 4.74
C SER A 220 -10.71 14.32 4.32
N ASN A 221 -11.73 14.40 3.47
CA ASN A 221 -12.33 15.69 3.12
C ASN A 221 -12.99 16.41 4.32
N GLU A 222 -13.27 15.67 5.40
CA GLU A 222 -13.81 16.18 6.66
C GLU A 222 -12.72 16.60 7.65
N GLY A 223 -11.43 16.42 7.32
CA GLY A 223 -10.31 16.81 8.17
C GLY A 223 -9.80 15.73 9.11
N ALA A 224 -10.53 14.61 9.25
CA ALA A 224 -10.11 13.44 10.03
C ALA A 224 -8.83 12.82 9.46
N VAL A 225 -7.87 12.52 10.34
CA VAL A 225 -6.55 12.00 10.01
C VAL A 225 -6.48 10.52 10.33
N TYR A 226 -6.04 9.71 9.38
CA TYR A 226 -5.90 8.25 9.48
C TYR A 226 -4.46 7.81 9.14
N PRO A 227 -3.97 6.66 9.63
CA PRO A 227 -2.64 6.16 9.32
C PRO A 227 -2.39 5.87 7.83
N CYS A 228 -3.41 5.45 7.10
CA CYS A 228 -3.38 5.29 5.64
C CYS A 228 -4.82 5.33 5.11
N GLY A 229 -4.98 5.33 3.78
CA GLY A 229 -6.30 5.34 3.15
C GLY A 229 -7.15 4.08 3.38
N TYR A 230 -6.60 3.05 4.05
CA TYR A 230 -7.28 1.79 4.30
C TYR A 230 -7.45 1.44 5.78
N LEU A 231 -6.83 2.17 6.71
CA LEU A 231 -6.94 1.86 8.15
C LEU A 231 -7.91 2.85 8.81
N PRO A 232 -9.17 2.45 9.07
CA PRO A 232 -10.21 3.36 9.57
C PRO A 232 -10.10 3.62 11.08
N VAL A 233 -8.88 3.88 11.57
CA VAL A 233 -8.60 4.25 12.96
C VAL A 233 -8.16 5.70 12.98
N ALA A 234 -9.04 6.59 13.45
CA ALA A 234 -8.76 8.02 13.48
C ALA A 234 -7.64 8.34 14.48
N ALA A 235 -6.65 9.10 14.03
CA ALA A 235 -5.52 9.59 14.83
C ALA A 235 -5.76 11.02 15.35
N GLY A 236 -6.69 11.77 14.73
CA GLY A 236 -7.04 13.15 15.10
C GLY A 236 -7.87 13.85 14.01
N ASP A 237 -8.09 15.15 14.15
CA ASP A 237 -8.82 15.98 13.19
C ASP A 237 -8.13 17.34 13.00
N THR A 238 -7.76 17.66 11.76
CA THR A 238 -7.07 18.91 11.38
C THR A 238 -7.94 20.17 11.51
N ARG A 239 -9.26 20.02 11.68
CA ARG A 239 -10.18 21.12 11.98
C ARG A 239 -10.15 21.53 13.45
N ALA A 240 -9.71 20.62 14.33
CA ALA A 240 -9.67 20.83 15.78
C ALA A 240 -8.23 20.94 16.33
N GLN A 241 -7.26 20.29 15.68
CA GLN A 241 -5.88 20.15 16.14
C GLN A 241 -4.91 20.51 15.02
N ARG A 242 -3.71 21.02 15.36
CA ARG A 242 -2.67 21.21 14.35
C ARG A 242 -2.21 19.85 13.85
N PHE A 243 -2.04 19.71 12.54
CA PHE A 243 -1.55 18.46 11.95
C PHE A 243 -0.23 17.96 12.58
N ALA A 244 0.70 18.87 12.89
CA ALA A 244 1.96 18.51 13.55
C ALA A 244 1.76 17.85 14.93
N ASP A 245 0.74 18.27 15.68
CA ASP A 245 0.46 17.68 17.00
C ASP A 245 -0.12 16.27 16.84
N ILE A 246 -1.05 16.08 15.89
CA ILE A 246 -1.57 14.76 15.53
C ILE A 246 -0.43 13.83 15.08
N TRP A 247 0.42 14.32 14.17
CA TRP A 247 1.51 13.54 13.61
C TRP A 247 2.51 13.09 14.66
N ASN A 248 2.88 13.96 15.62
CA ASN A 248 3.94 13.66 16.59
C ASN A 248 3.42 12.99 17.88
N HIS A 249 2.16 13.24 18.26
CA HIS A 249 1.67 12.91 19.60
C HIS A 249 0.41 12.05 19.64
N SER A 250 -0.25 11.75 18.50
CA SER A 250 -1.39 10.84 18.53
C SER A 250 -0.97 9.45 19.01
N GLU A 251 -1.81 8.85 19.86
CA GLU A 251 -1.58 7.51 20.39
C GLU A 251 -1.50 6.47 19.27
N VAL A 252 -2.39 6.58 18.28
CA VAL A 252 -2.44 5.68 17.11
C VAL A 252 -1.10 5.66 16.37
N PHE A 253 -0.53 6.82 16.05
CA PHE A 253 0.76 6.86 15.37
C PHE A 253 1.91 6.44 16.27
N ARG A 254 1.86 6.75 17.57
CA ARG A 254 2.87 6.27 18.54
C ARG A 254 2.91 4.75 18.59
N LEU A 255 1.75 4.08 18.64
CA LEU A 255 1.64 2.62 18.66
C LEU A 255 2.13 2.00 17.34
N LEU A 256 1.79 2.59 16.19
CA LEU A 256 2.27 2.13 14.88
C LEU A 256 3.79 2.28 14.68
N ARG A 257 4.42 3.18 15.44
CA ARG A 257 5.87 3.42 15.43
C ARG A 257 6.62 2.60 16.48
N ASP A 258 5.90 1.92 17.38
CA ASP A 258 6.49 1.12 18.45
C ASP A 258 6.56 -0.36 18.02
N PRO A 259 7.77 -0.89 17.74
CA PRO A 259 7.92 -2.29 17.32
C PRO A 259 7.48 -3.29 18.41
N ASN A 260 7.46 -2.88 19.68
CA ASN A 260 7.06 -3.75 20.79
C ASN A 260 5.54 -3.84 20.96
N ALA A 261 4.78 -2.94 20.33
CA ALA A 261 3.32 -2.90 20.42
C ALA A 261 2.64 -4.00 19.57
N TYR A 262 3.37 -4.62 18.64
CA TYR A 262 2.79 -5.57 17.69
C TYR A 262 2.50 -6.91 18.38
N GLU A 263 1.39 -7.52 18.00
CA GLU A 263 0.89 -8.77 18.58
C GLU A 263 1.11 -9.96 17.63
N GLY A 264 0.86 -11.17 18.13
CA GLY A 264 0.94 -12.42 17.36
C GLY A 264 2.31 -12.66 16.71
N LYS A 265 2.32 -13.32 15.55
CA LYS A 265 3.55 -13.63 14.81
C LYS A 265 4.35 -12.37 14.43
N CYS A 266 3.67 -11.26 14.14
CA CYS A 266 4.36 -10.01 13.79
C CYS A 266 5.18 -9.46 14.96
N GLY A 267 4.70 -9.64 16.19
CA GLY A 267 5.37 -9.17 17.39
C GLY A 267 6.67 -9.91 17.78
N VAL A 268 6.89 -11.11 17.25
CA VAL A 268 8.10 -11.92 17.50
C VAL A 268 8.91 -12.19 16.22
N CYS A 269 8.48 -11.63 15.08
CA CYS A 269 9.09 -11.88 13.79
C CYS A 269 10.41 -11.11 13.62
N ARG A 270 11.49 -11.81 13.26
CA ARG A 270 12.78 -11.18 12.93
C ARG A 270 12.74 -10.19 11.76
N TYR A 271 11.69 -10.24 10.93
CA TYR A 271 11.50 -9.34 9.79
C TYR A 271 10.56 -8.16 10.10
N GLU A 272 10.11 -8.00 11.36
CA GLU A 272 9.24 -6.88 11.78
C GLU A 272 9.78 -5.53 11.27
N ALA A 273 11.07 -5.28 11.49
CA ALA A 273 11.74 -4.03 11.15
C ALA A 273 11.70 -3.67 9.65
N ILE A 274 11.43 -4.63 8.77
CA ILE A 274 11.36 -4.40 7.31
C ILE A 274 9.98 -4.71 6.72
N CYS A 275 9.09 -5.37 7.46
CA CYS A 275 7.79 -5.81 6.99
C CYS A 275 6.69 -5.24 7.89
N GLY A 276 6.55 -5.76 9.10
CA GLY A 276 5.50 -5.38 10.04
C GLY A 276 4.07 -5.79 9.62
N GLY A 277 3.81 -6.30 8.41
CA GLY A 277 2.47 -6.69 7.94
C GLY A 277 1.51 -5.50 7.71
N CYS A 278 0.42 -5.69 6.96
CA CYS A 278 -0.54 -4.61 6.71
C CYS A 278 -1.46 -4.41 7.91
N ARG A 279 -1.33 -3.24 8.54
CA ARG A 279 -2.10 -2.88 9.74
C ARG A 279 -3.59 -2.72 9.45
N ALA A 280 -3.94 -2.32 8.22
CA ALA A 280 -5.32 -2.26 7.77
C ALA A 280 -5.98 -3.65 7.64
N ARG A 281 -5.25 -4.67 7.13
CA ARG A 281 -5.77 -6.04 7.08
C ARG A 281 -5.85 -6.70 8.45
N ALA A 282 -4.85 -6.46 9.30
CA ALA A 282 -4.90 -6.90 10.70
C ALA A 282 -6.16 -6.35 11.40
N TYR A 283 -6.42 -5.05 11.25
CA TYR A 283 -7.62 -4.41 11.78
C TYR A 283 -8.91 -4.99 11.20
N ALA A 284 -9.01 -5.13 9.88
CA ALA A 284 -10.21 -5.66 9.25
C ALA A 284 -10.53 -7.10 9.67
N ALA A 285 -9.51 -7.93 9.93
CA ALA A 285 -9.71 -9.32 10.34
C ALA A 285 -10.00 -9.49 11.84
N THR A 286 -9.49 -8.60 12.70
CA THR A 286 -9.47 -8.83 14.16
C THR A 286 -10.04 -7.69 15.01
N GLY A 287 -10.25 -6.52 14.41
CA GLY A 287 -10.53 -5.27 15.13
C GLY A 287 -9.29 -4.62 15.79
N SER A 288 -8.12 -5.26 15.75
CA SER A 288 -6.86 -4.70 16.26
C SER A 288 -5.89 -4.42 15.11
N PHE A 289 -5.46 -3.16 14.97
CA PHE A 289 -4.43 -2.80 13.99
C PHE A 289 -3.01 -3.21 14.43
N LEU A 290 -2.86 -3.69 15.67
CA LEU A 290 -1.63 -4.23 16.23
C LEU A 290 -1.54 -5.76 16.08
N ALA A 291 -2.65 -6.42 15.77
CA ALA A 291 -2.71 -7.85 15.52
C ALA A 291 -1.78 -8.28 14.38
N GLU A 292 -1.53 -9.57 14.31
CA GLU A 292 -0.75 -10.11 13.21
C GLU A 292 -1.46 -9.97 11.86
N GLU A 293 -0.67 -9.93 10.79
CA GLU A 293 -1.20 -9.86 9.45
C GLU A 293 -1.71 -11.24 8.98
N PRO A 294 -3.01 -11.37 8.67
CA PRO A 294 -3.65 -12.67 8.47
C PRO A 294 -3.14 -13.44 7.24
N PHE A 295 -2.67 -12.76 6.18
CA PHE A 295 -2.24 -13.42 4.93
C PHE A 295 -0.74 -13.74 4.88
N CYS A 296 -0.02 -13.57 5.98
CA CYS A 296 1.39 -13.97 6.08
C CYS A 296 1.49 -15.49 6.26
N THR A 297 2.07 -16.21 5.29
CA THR A 297 2.33 -17.67 5.44
C THR A 297 3.57 -17.97 6.31
N TYR A 298 4.45 -16.98 6.52
CA TYR A 298 5.65 -17.15 7.33
C TYR A 298 5.32 -17.37 8.80
N ARG A 299 5.96 -18.38 9.38
CA ARG A 299 5.84 -18.83 10.77
C ARG A 299 7.16 -18.59 11.52
N PRO A 300 7.23 -17.56 12.39
CA PRO A 300 8.45 -17.21 13.12
C PRO A 300 8.98 -18.32 14.04
N ASP A 301 8.08 -19.15 14.59
CA ASP A 301 8.38 -20.29 15.45
C ASP A 301 9.15 -21.42 14.74
N LEU A 302 9.05 -21.49 13.40
CA LEU A 302 9.85 -22.42 12.59
C LEU A 302 11.26 -21.90 12.28
N ASP A 303 11.57 -20.65 12.66
CA ASP A 303 12.91 -20.09 12.62
C ASP A 303 13.59 -20.37 13.97
N GLN A 304 13.98 -21.63 14.21
CA GLN A 304 14.69 -22.03 15.41
C GLN A 304 16.08 -21.38 15.46
N ARG A 305 16.14 -20.18 16.06
CA ARG A 305 17.16 -19.70 16.99
C ARG A 305 16.63 -18.43 17.68
N LEU A 306 16.34 -18.57 18.98
CA LEU A 306 16.06 -17.52 19.97
C LEU A 306 14.58 -17.07 20.08
N ILE A 307 13.76 -17.87 20.76
CA ILE A 307 12.65 -17.34 21.58
C ILE A 307 13.04 -17.59 23.03
N ALA A 308 13.54 -16.54 23.70
CA ALA A 308 13.61 -16.50 25.15
C ALA A 308 12.59 -15.47 25.64
N THR A 309 11.71 -15.98 26.51
CA THR A 309 10.86 -15.30 27.51
C THR A 309 9.80 -14.31 27.01
N GLU A 310 8.55 -14.78 27.03
CA GLU A 310 7.35 -13.95 27.17
C GLU A 310 7.39 -13.25 28.54
N GLU A 311 7.46 -11.92 28.54
CA GLU A 311 6.93 -11.10 29.63
C GLU A 311 5.97 -10.05 29.05
N ALA A 312 4.95 -9.74 29.84
CA ALA A 312 3.65 -9.22 29.43
C ALA A 312 3.70 -7.94 28.56
N ARG A 313 3.07 -8.00 27.37
CA ARG A 313 2.83 -6.86 26.48
C ARG A 313 1.52 -6.15 26.86
N PRO A 314 1.44 -4.82 26.73
CA PRO A 314 0.20 -4.09 26.98
C PRO A 314 -0.88 -4.53 25.98
N LYS A 315 -2.02 -5.01 26.50
CA LYS A 315 -3.20 -5.34 25.68
C LYS A 315 -3.92 -4.04 25.33
N TRP A 316 -4.11 -3.76 24.05
CA TRP A 316 -5.02 -2.70 23.62
C TRP A 316 -6.47 -3.17 23.82
N THR A 317 -7.25 -2.41 24.58
CA THR A 317 -8.70 -2.58 24.68
C THR A 317 -9.39 -1.41 23.95
N PRO A 318 -10.42 -1.65 23.13
CA PRO A 318 -11.23 -0.57 22.60
C PRO A 318 -11.80 0.25 23.76
N ALA A 319 -11.79 1.59 23.65
CA ALA A 319 -12.53 2.43 24.58
C ALA A 319 -14.03 2.17 24.40
N THR A 320 -14.62 1.30 25.22
CA THR A 320 -16.06 1.29 25.46
C THR A 320 -16.34 2.37 26.49
N ASP A 321 -16.72 3.56 26.00
CA ASP A 321 -17.55 4.58 26.64
C ASP A 321 -17.05 5.99 26.25
N GLY A 322 -17.66 6.48 25.18
CA GLY A 322 -17.47 7.82 24.66
C GLY A 322 -18.45 8.02 23.53
N ALA A 323 -19.74 8.10 23.89
CA ALA A 323 -20.83 8.36 22.97
C ALA A 323 -20.46 9.45 21.96
N ASP A 324 -20.69 9.09 20.70
CA ASP A 324 -20.91 9.98 19.57
C ASP A 324 -21.49 11.33 19.99
N ARG A 325 -20.73 12.40 19.78
CA ARG A 325 -21.28 13.76 19.62
C ARG A 325 -21.40 14.17 18.15
N CYS A 326 -21.36 13.20 17.24
CA CYS A 326 -21.89 13.35 15.89
C CYS A 326 -22.84 12.19 15.66
N GLY A 327 -24.15 12.46 15.73
CA GLY A 327 -25.22 11.48 15.62
C GLY A 327 -25.32 10.84 14.23
N VAL A 328 -24.37 9.97 13.90
CA VAL A 328 -24.43 9.07 12.76
C VAL A 328 -24.32 7.65 13.30
N ALA A 329 -25.45 6.95 13.36
CA ALA A 329 -25.49 5.56 13.75
C ALA A 329 -24.70 4.71 12.73
N HIS A 330 -23.60 4.11 13.16
CA HIS A 330 -22.99 2.99 12.46
C HIS A 330 -23.69 1.69 12.89
N PRO A 331 -24.24 0.88 11.98
CA PRO A 331 -24.80 -0.42 12.36
C PRO A 331 -23.68 -1.30 12.93
N ALA A 332 -23.88 -1.77 14.15
CA ALA A 332 -22.98 -2.71 14.81
C ALA A 332 -22.82 -3.98 13.95
N LEU A 333 -21.58 -4.38 13.68
CA LEU A 333 -21.28 -5.67 13.08
C LEU A 333 -21.81 -6.78 14.02
N PRO A 334 -22.62 -7.74 13.53
CA PRO A 334 -23.05 -8.85 14.36
C PRO A 334 -21.85 -9.72 14.75
N ARG A 335 -21.81 -10.11 16.03
CA ARG A 335 -20.79 -11.02 16.57
C ARG A 335 -20.85 -12.35 15.83
N ALA A 336 -19.70 -12.84 15.40
CA ALA A 336 -19.53 -14.14 14.76
C ALA A 336 -19.75 -15.29 15.76
N THR A 337 -21.01 -15.57 16.10
CA THR A 337 -21.48 -16.85 16.65
C THR A 337 -22.95 -16.98 16.28
N GLU A 338 -23.21 -17.39 15.03
CA GLU A 338 -24.36 -18.18 14.56
C GLU A 338 -24.36 -18.12 13.02
N TYR A 339 -24.44 -19.31 12.41
CA TYR A 339 -24.34 -19.67 10.99
C TYR A 339 -22.94 -19.87 10.40
#